data_AF-A0A2D9AMQ6-F1
#
_entry.id   AF-A0A2D9AMQ6-F1
#
_cell.length_a   1.000
_cell.length_b   1.000
_cell.length_c   1.000
_cell.angle_alpha   90.00
_cell.angle_beta   90.00
_cell.angle_gamma   90.00
#
_symmetry.space_group_name_H-M   'P 1'
#
loop_
_entity.id
_entity.type
_entity.pdbx_description
1 polymer ?
#
loop_
_entity_poly.entity_id
_entity_poly.type
_entity_poly.pdbx_seq_one_letter_code
_entity_poly.pdbx_strand_id
1 'polypeptide(L)' 'MKIEKIIKGAIWFSLFILTIGICSIFLYIGFNNYRKGNITVLVIGFSFLPLIFFCAFKGLKLIISAIFDSL' A
#
# COMPACT_ATOMS: atom_id res chain seq x y z
N MET A 1 11.51 -15.57 16.65
CA MET A 1 10.72 -14.33 16.80
C MET A 1 11.20 -13.17 15.94
N LYS A 2 12.45 -12.69 16.05
CA LYS A 2 12.93 -11.50 15.31
C LYS A 2 12.90 -11.65 13.78
N ILE A 3 13.48 -12.72 13.24
CA ILE A 3 13.50 -12.99 11.79
C ILE A 3 12.08 -13.12 11.22
N GLU A 4 11.17 -13.77 11.95
CA GLU A 4 9.78 -13.92 11.55
C GLU A 4 9.05 -12.56 11.45
N LYS A 5 9.31 -11.64 12.40
CA LYS A 5 8.79 -10.27 12.35
C LYS A 5 9.34 -9.50 11.13
N ILE A 6 10.62 -9.67 10.80
CA ILE A 6 11.25 -9.06 9.62
C ILE A 6 10.61 -9.59 8.33
N ILE A 7 10.45 -10.91 8.20
CA ILE A 7 9.81 -11.54 7.04
C ILE A 7 8.37 -11.05 6.88
N LYS A 8 7.58 -11.05 7.97
CA LYS A 8 6.20 -10.51 7.94
C LYS A 8 6.19 -9.04 7.54
N GLY A 9 7.12 -8.24 8.05
CA GLY A 9 7.29 -6.84 7.66
C GLY A 9 7.57 -6.70 6.16
N ALA A 10 8.50 -7.50 5.61
CA ALA A 10 8.84 -7.50 4.19
C ALA A 10 7.64 -7.88 3.30
N ILE A 11 6.80 -8.84 3.73
CA ILE A 11 5.56 -9.19 3.02
C ILE A 11 4.61 -7.98 2.96
N TRP A 12 4.44 -7.25 4.07
CA TRP A 12 3.63 -6.03 4.10
C TRP A 12 4.18 -4.94 3.18
N PHE A 13 5.51 -4.78 3.10
CA PHE A 13 6.15 -3.85 2.18
C PHE A 13 6.01 -4.27 0.71
N SER A 14 6.08 -5.56 0.41
CA SER A 14 5.82 -6.07 -0.93
C SER A 14 4.38 -5.75 -1.37
N LEU A 15 3.41 -6.00 -0.48
CA LEU A 15 2.01 -5.66 -0.72
C LEU A 15 1.81 -4.14 -0.87
N PHE A 16 2.53 -3.33 -0.09
CA PHE A 16 2.52 -1.87 -0.21
C PHE A 16 2.98 -1.39 -1.60
N ILE A 17 4.12 -1.87 -2.08
CA ILE A 17 4.65 -1.50 -3.42
C ILE A 17 3.68 -1.92 -4.52
N LEU A 18 3.14 -3.14 -4.45
CA LEU A 18 2.16 -3.64 -5.40
C LEU A 18 0.89 -2.79 -5.40
N THR A 19 0.41 -2.41 -4.22
CA THR A 19 -0.79 -1.57 -4.09
C THR A 19 -0.57 -0.16 -4.65
N ILE A 20 0.63 0.42 -4.48
CA ILE A 20 0.99 1.70 -5.11
C ILE A 20 0.97 1.59 -6.64
N GLY A 21 1.54 0.52 -7.18
CA GLY A 21 1.56 0.28 -8.63
C GLY A 21 0.14 0.20 -9.20
N ILE A 22 -0.72 -0.60 -8.57
CA ILE A 22 -2.13 -0.72 -8.96
C ILE A 22 -2.86 0.62 -8.83
N CYS A 23 -2.73 1.30 -7.69
CA CYS A 23 -3.35 2.60 -7.46
C CYS A 23 -2.96 3.62 -8.52
N SER A 24 -1.69 3.66 -8.91
CA SER A 24 -1.17 4.56 -9.94
C SER A 24 -1.82 4.29 -11.31
N ILE A 25 -1.97 3.02 -11.68
CA ILE A 25 -2.64 2.61 -12.92
C ILE A 25 -4.12 3.03 -12.88
N PHE A 26 -4.82 2.76 -11.78
CA PHE A 26 -6.24 3.12 -11.64
C PHE A 26 -6.45 4.64 -11.66
N LEU A 27 -5.59 5.43 -11.01
CA LEU A 27 -5.66 6.88 -11.07
C LEU A 27 -5.38 7.41 -12.48
N TYR A 28 -4.37 6.87 -13.18
CA TYR A 28 -4.07 7.26 -14.56
C TYR A 28 -5.25 6.98 -15.50
N ILE A 29 -5.78 5.76 -15.49
CA ILE A 29 -6.95 5.39 -16.29
C ILE A 29 -8.18 6.19 -15.84
N GLY A 30 -8.33 6.39 -14.53
CA GLY A 30 -9.42 7.15 -13.92
C GLY A 30 -9.47 8.59 -14.40
N PHE A 31 -8.34 9.31 -14.43
CA PHE A 31 -8.29 10.68 -14.93
C PHE A 31 -8.58 10.75 -16.44
N ASN A 32 -8.16 9.75 -17.22
CA ASN A 32 -8.51 9.67 -18.64
C ASN A 32 -10.02 9.44 -18.87
N ASN A 33 -10.66 8.59 -18.05
CA ASN A 33 -12.10 8.34 -18.12
C ASN A 33 -12.92 9.51 -17.58
N TYR A 34 -12.40 10.24 -16.58
CA TYR A 34 -13.04 11.43 -16.03
C TYR A 34 -13.22 12.51 -17.11
N ARG A 35 -12.23 12.69 -18.00
CA ARG A 35 -12.33 13.57 -19.18
C ARG A 35 -13.44 13.17 -20.15
N LYS A 36 -13.87 11.91 -20.12
CA LYS A 36 -14.98 11.35 -20.91
C LYS A 36 -16.30 11.31 -20.11
N GLY A 37 -16.34 11.93 -18.92
CA GLY A 37 -17.51 12.01 -18.06
C GLY A 37 -17.71 10.81 -17.11
N ASN A 38 -16.78 9.86 -17.05
CA ASN A 38 -16.90 8.68 -16.18
C ASN A 38 -15.91 8.73 -15.01
N ILE A 39 -16.44 8.83 -13.78
CA ILE A 39 -15.64 8.98 -12.55
C ILE A 39 -15.36 7.64 -11.83
N THR A 40 -16.00 6.53 -12.21
CA THR A 40 -15.99 5.28 -11.44
C THR A 40 -14.56 4.76 -11.17
N VAL A 41 -13.73 4.71 -12.21
CA VAL A 41 -12.34 4.21 -12.10
C VAL A 41 -11.47 5.13 -11.24
N LEU A 42 -11.75 6.44 -11.28
CA LEU A 42 -11.06 7.43 -10.47
C LEU A 42 -11.37 7.23 -8.97
N VAL A 43 -12.65 7.02 -8.62
CA VAL A 43 -13.06 6.72 -7.23
C VAL A 43 -12.40 5.45 -6.72
N ILE A 44 -12.32 4.40 -7.55
CA ILE A 44 -11.63 3.16 -7.19
C ILE A 44 -10.15 3.44 -6.91
N GLY A 45 -9.46 4.18 -7.79
CA GLY A 45 -8.08 4.61 -7.56
C GLY A 45 -7.90 5.34 -6.22
N PHE A 46 -8.79 6.29 -5.91
CA PHE A 46 -8.72 7.01 -4.63
C PHE A 46 -8.99 6.12 -3.41
N SER A 47 -9.85 5.10 -3.52
CA SER A 47 -10.11 4.15 -2.43
C SER A 47 -8.91 3.27 -2.07
N PHE A 48 -7.91 3.15 -2.95
CA PHE A 48 -6.65 2.46 -2.65
C PHE A 48 -5.69 3.28 -1.78
N LEU A 49 -5.82 4.62 -1.71
CA LEU A 49 -4.94 5.47 -0.90
C LEU A 49 -4.94 5.08 0.59
N PRO A 50 -6.10 4.93 1.28
CA PRO A 50 -6.13 4.45 2.66
C PRO A 50 -5.46 3.08 2.83
N LEU A 51 -5.63 2.18 1.86
CA LEU A 51 -5.03 0.85 1.90
C LEU A 51 -3.50 0.91 1.80
N ILE A 52 -2.96 1.80 0.97
CA ILE A 52 -1.52 2.07 0.85
C ILE A 52 -0.95 2.49 2.21
N PHE A 53 -1.57 3.48 2.87
CA PHE A 53 -1.12 3.95 4.18
C PHE A 53 -1.22 2.86 5.25
N PHE A 54 -2.27 2.04 5.23
CA PHE A 54 -2.44 0.92 6.15
C PHE A 54 -1.34 -0.14 5.98
N CYS A 55 -1.03 -0.53 4.74
CA CYS A 55 0.04 -1.48 4.45
C CYS A 55 1.40 -0.96 4.90
N ALA A 56 1.70 0.33 4.64
CA ALA A 56 2.93 0.97 5.09
C ALA A 56 3.05 0.96 6.62
N PHE A 57 1.98 1.35 7.33
CA PHE A 57 1.96 1.39 8.79
C PHE A 57 2.18 -0.01 9.41
N LYS A 58 1.51 -1.04 8.88
CA LYS A 58 1.70 -2.43 9.32
C LYS A 58 3.12 -2.93 9.08
N GLY A 59 3.68 -2.66 7.90
CA GLY A 59 5.06 -3.03 7.56
C GLY A 59 6.07 -2.36 8.49
N LEU A 60 5.98 -1.04 8.63
CA LEU A 60 6.86 -0.26 9.52
C LEU A 60 6.76 -0.73 10.97
N LYS A 61 5.55 -0.93 11.50
CA LYS A 61 5.35 -1.41 12.88
C LYS A 61 6.06 -2.72 13.15
N LEU A 62 6.01 -3.68 12.22
CA LEU A 62 6.66 -4.98 12.35
C LEU A 62 8.18 -4.88 12.29
N ILE A 63 8.72 -4.07 11.37
CA ILE A 63 10.18 -3.86 11.27
C ILE A 63 10.71 -3.15 12.51
N ILE A 64 10.06 -2.07 12.95
CA ILE A 64 10.44 -1.33 14.16
C ILE A 64 10.38 -2.27 15.37
N SER A 65 9.29 -3.03 15.54
CA SER A 65 9.22 -3.99 16.64
C SER A 65 10.31 -5.05 16.54
N ALA A 66 10.70 -5.51 15.35
CA ALA A 66 11.79 -6.47 15.21
C ALA A 66 13.17 -5.89 15.58
N ILE A 67 13.40 -4.61 15.29
CA ILE A 67 14.65 -3.90 15.60
C ILE A 67 14.76 -3.67 17.12
N PHE A 68 13.69 -3.17 17.74
CA PHE A 68 13.69 -2.78 19.15
C PHE A 68 13.34 -3.92 20.12
N ASP A 69 12.84 -5.07 19.66
CA ASP A 69 12.65 -6.28 20.49
C ASP A 69 13.95 -6.83 21.09
N SER A 70 15.11 -6.36 20.62
CA SER A 70 16.43 -6.77 21.11
C SER A 70 17.10 -5.76 22.05
N LEU A 71 16.38 -4.74 22.51
CA LEU A 71 16.81 -3.83 23.58
C LEU A 71 16.09 -4.20 24.87
#